data_AF-A0A847LR11-F1
#
_entry.id   AF-A0A847LR11-F1
#
_cell.length_a   1.000
_cell.length_b   1.000
_cell.length_c   1.000
_cell.angle_alpha   90.00
_cell.angle_beta   90.00
_cell.angle_gamma   90.00
#
_symmetry.space_group_name_H-M   'P 1'
#
loop_
_entity.id
_entity.type
_entity.pdbx_description
1 polymer ?
#
loop_
_entity_poly.entity_id
_entity_poly.type
_entity_poly.pdbx_seq_one_letter_code
_entity_poly.pdbx_strand_id
1 'polypeptide(L)'
;MVTKRQQDLIIQNLKSISAEIRLKSLQQVSTLLSVPEPDKIKYYQAALQDSEEAVRKMAQRLLGSLDQAGGQPVDHAPASPGPAPQPAPASPEAADPAAAFVPDAGSGPAEPS
;
A
#
# COMPACT_ATOMS: atom_id res chain seq x y z
N MET A 1 2.59 6.77 22.73
CA MET A 1 1.21 7.09 23.16
C MET A 1 0.55 7.89 22.05
N VAL A 2 -0.64 7.48 21.60
CA VAL A 2 -1.40 8.20 20.56
C VAL A 2 -2.11 9.37 21.21
N THR A 3 -2.00 10.57 20.61
CA THR A 3 -2.69 11.75 21.15
C THR A 3 -4.19 11.71 20.81
N LYS A 4 -5.04 12.36 21.62
CA LYS A 4 -6.48 12.44 21.35
C LYS A 4 -6.78 13.01 19.95
N ARG A 5 -6.03 14.02 19.54
CA ARG A 5 -6.11 14.60 18.19
C ARG A 5 -5.81 13.57 17.09
N GLN A 6 -4.80 12.75 17.29
CA GLN A 6 -4.43 11.71 16.33
C GLN A 6 -5.49 10.60 16.28
N GLN A 7 -6.07 10.22 17.42
CA GLN A 7 -7.19 9.29 17.49
C GLN A 7 -8.41 9.82 16.72
N ASP A 8 -8.80 11.08 16.93
CA ASP A 8 -9.91 11.71 16.19
C ASP A 8 -9.66 11.70 14.68
N LEU A 9 -8.43 12.01 14.25
CA LEU A 9 -8.07 11.97 12.84
C LEU A 9 -8.19 10.56 12.25
N ILE A 10 -7.73 9.54 12.97
CA ILE A 10 -7.86 8.13 12.55
C ILE A 10 -9.34 7.77 12.38
N ILE A 11 -10.20 8.14 13.34
CA ILE A 11 -11.64 7.86 13.29
C ILE A 11 -12.30 8.60 12.12
N GLN A 12 -11.95 9.86 11.87
CA GLN A 12 -12.46 10.61 10.72
C GLN A 12 -12.04 9.98 9.39
N ASN A 13 -10.80 9.51 9.29
CA ASN A 13 -10.26 8.91 8.07
C ASN A 13 -10.95 7.61 7.67
N LEU A 14 -11.69 6.95 8.58
CA LEU A 14 -12.57 5.82 8.23
C LEU A 14 -13.67 6.21 7.24
N LYS A 15 -14.01 7.50 7.15
CA LYS A 15 -14.99 8.06 6.21
C LYS A 15 -14.32 8.77 5.03
N SER A 16 -13.00 8.66 4.89
CA SER A 16 -12.25 9.28 3.80
C SER A 16 -12.65 8.69 2.45
N ILE A 17 -12.57 9.49 1.39
CA ILE A 17 -12.86 9.04 0.03
C ILE A 17 -11.80 8.03 -0.46
N SER A 18 -10.55 8.18 0.01
CA SER A 18 -9.47 7.27 -0.37
C SER A 18 -9.57 5.94 0.35
N ALA A 19 -9.68 4.86 -0.43
CA ALA A 19 -9.71 3.48 0.04
C ALA A 19 -8.47 3.13 0.88
N GLU A 20 -7.29 3.57 0.44
CA GLU A 20 -6.03 3.32 1.14
C GLU A 20 -6.00 3.97 2.52
N ILE A 21 -6.55 5.19 2.62
CA ILE A 21 -6.64 5.92 3.89
C ILE A 21 -7.62 5.23 4.83
N ARG A 22 -8.78 4.77 4.33
CA ARG A 22 -9.74 3.99 5.14
C ARG A 22 -9.10 2.71 5.66
N LEU A 23 -8.40 1.96 4.80
CA LEU A 23 -7.74 0.71 5.13
C LEU A 23 -6.65 0.88 6.20
N LYS A 24 -5.73 1.85 6.01
CA LYS A 24 -4.69 2.17 7.00
C LYS A 24 -5.30 2.61 8.34
N SER A 25 -6.35 3.41 8.29
CA SER A 25 -7.03 3.89 9.50
C SER A 25 -7.72 2.75 10.23
N LEU A 26 -8.31 1.80 9.52
CA LEU A 26 -8.92 0.59 10.09
C LEU A 26 -7.88 -0.24 10.87
N GLN A 27 -6.70 -0.42 10.29
CA GLN A 27 -5.59 -1.09 10.96
C GLN A 27 -5.13 -0.32 12.20
N GLN A 28 -5.02 1.01 12.12
CA GLN A 28 -4.62 1.84 13.25
C GLN A 28 -5.63 1.77 14.40
N VAL A 29 -6.94 1.72 14.12
CA VAL A 29 -8.01 1.56 15.14
C VAL A 29 -7.77 0.32 16.00
N SER A 30 -7.29 -0.78 15.44
CA SER A 30 -6.98 -2.00 16.22
C SER A 30 -5.95 -1.75 17.31
N THR A 31 -4.95 -0.91 17.03
CA THR A 31 -3.84 -0.57 17.93
C THR A 31 -4.18 0.50 18.97
N LEU A 32 -5.34 1.17 18.84
CA LEU A 32 -5.75 2.21 19.77
C LEU A 32 -6.20 1.60 21.10
N LEU A 33 -5.34 1.66 22.11
CA LEU A 33 -5.65 1.22 23.48
C LEU A 33 -6.71 2.12 24.16
N SER A 34 -6.80 3.38 23.74
CA SER A 34 -7.75 4.36 24.30
C SER A 34 -9.18 4.21 23.77
N VAL A 35 -9.40 3.39 22.73
CA VAL A 35 -10.73 3.10 22.20
C VAL A 35 -11.19 1.77 22.80
N PRO A 36 -12.36 1.71 23.46
CA PRO A 36 -12.88 0.45 23.98
C PRO A 36 -13.26 -0.48 22.82
N GLU A 37 -13.08 -1.79 23.01
CA GLU A 37 -13.47 -2.82 22.03
C GLU A 37 -14.86 -2.67 21.42
N PRO A 38 -15.95 -2.38 22.18
CA PRO A 38 -17.27 -2.20 21.58
C PRO A 38 -17.32 -1.09 20.52
N ASP A 39 -16.55 -0.02 20.69
CA ASP A 39 -16.49 1.05 19.69
C ASP A 39 -15.62 0.65 18.49
N LYS A 40 -14.53 -0.11 18.70
CA LYS A 40 -13.76 -0.72 17.59
C LYS A 40 -14.64 -1.62 16.73
N ILE A 41 -15.46 -2.44 17.37
CA ILE A 41 -16.42 -3.35 16.71
C ILE A 41 -17.42 -2.56 15.85
N LYS A 42 -17.94 -1.42 16.33
CA LYS A 42 -18.82 -0.55 15.52
C LYS A 42 -18.10 -0.03 14.27
N TYR A 43 -16.85 0.42 14.40
CA TYR A 43 -16.08 0.90 13.26
C TYR A 43 -15.82 -0.20 12.23
N TYR A 44 -15.52 -1.43 12.67
CA TYR A 44 -15.32 -2.55 11.75
C TYR A 44 -16.63 -3.00 11.09
N GLN A 45 -17.74 -3.04 11.83
CA GLN A 45 -19.04 -3.36 11.26
C GLN A 45 -19.44 -2.36 10.17
N ALA A 46 -19.20 -1.07 10.38
CA ALA A 46 -19.45 -0.06 9.35
C ALA A 46 -18.60 -0.31 8.08
N ALA A 47 -17.35 -0.72 8.24
CA ALA A 47 -16.45 -1.04 7.12
C ALA A 47 -16.78 -2.35 6.39
N LEU A 48 -17.66 -3.21 6.92
CA LEU A 48 -18.20 -4.36 6.17
C LEU A 48 -19.11 -3.94 5.02
N GLN A 49 -19.71 -2.76 5.13
CA GLN A 49 -20.57 -2.18 4.10
C GLN A 49 -19.81 -1.23 3.15
N ASP A 50 -18.48 -1.20 3.22
CA ASP A 50 -17.67 -0.36 2.34
C ASP A 50 -17.78 -0.79 0.86
N SER A 51 -17.67 0.17 -0.05
CA SER A 51 -17.66 -0.11 -1.50
C SER A 51 -16.43 -0.93 -1.90
N GLU A 52 -15.32 -0.77 -1.18
CA GLU A 52 -14.04 -1.39 -1.50
C GLU A 52 -13.89 -2.76 -0.85
N GLU A 53 -13.61 -3.78 -1.68
CA GLU A 53 -13.46 -5.16 -1.20
C GLU A 53 -12.31 -5.33 -0.21
N ALA A 54 -11.17 -4.65 -0.43
CA ALA A 54 -10.02 -4.73 0.45
C ALA A 54 -10.35 -4.23 1.88
N VAL A 55 -11.14 -3.16 1.98
CA VAL A 55 -11.59 -2.59 3.26
C VAL A 55 -12.53 -3.57 3.97
N ARG A 56 -13.49 -4.15 3.23
CA ARG A 56 -14.41 -5.15 3.77
C ARG A 56 -13.69 -6.40 4.29
N LYS A 57 -12.74 -6.95 3.52
CA LYS A 57 -11.95 -8.12 3.92
C LYS A 57 -11.12 -7.84 5.19
N MET A 58 -10.53 -6.65 5.27
CA MET A 58 -9.78 -6.25 6.47
C MET A 58 -10.68 -6.14 7.69
N ALA A 59 -11.86 -5.54 7.56
CA ALA A 59 -12.83 -5.44 8.65
C ALA A 59 -13.28 -6.81 9.18
N GLN A 60 -13.54 -7.76 8.29
CA GLN A 60 -13.86 -9.15 8.69
C GLN A 60 -12.71 -9.78 9.49
N ARG A 61 -11.47 -9.59 9.03
CA ARG A 61 -10.27 -10.11 9.71
C ARG A 61 -10.10 -9.53 11.10
N LEU A 62 -10.27 -8.21 11.26
CA LEU A 62 -10.14 -7.54 12.55
C LEU A 62 -11.27 -7.93 13.51
N LEU A 63 -12.51 -8.09 13.02
CA LEU A 63 -13.61 -8.60 13.83
C LEU A 63 -13.33 -10.03 14.32
N GLY A 64 -12.85 -10.92 13.44
CA GLY A 64 -12.46 -12.27 13.84
C GLY A 64 -11.29 -12.29 14.82
N SER A 65 -10.37 -11.33 14.74
CA SER A 65 -9.23 -11.22 15.67
C SER A 65 -9.63 -10.70 17.05
N LEU A 66 -10.68 -9.88 17.15
CA LEU A 66 -11.24 -9.45 18.43
C LEU A 66 -12.00 -10.59 19.12
N ASP A 67 -12.79 -11.36 18.35
CA ASP A 67 -13.46 -12.56 18.85
C ASP A 67 -12.46 -13.64 19.32
N GLN A 68 -11.34 -13.75 18.60
CA GLN A 68 -10.23 -14.65 18.91
C GLN A 68 -9.15 -14.02 19.80
N ALA A 69 -9.40 -12.91 20.51
CA ALA A 69 -8.42 -12.34 21.45
C ALA A 69 -8.22 -13.20 22.72
N GLY A 70 -8.77 -14.43 22.76
CA GLY A 70 -8.33 -15.55 23.59
C GLY A 70 -7.38 -16.55 22.90
N GLY A 71 -6.97 -16.31 21.65
CA GLY A 71 -6.28 -17.29 20.81
C GLY A 71 -5.65 -16.69 19.55
N GLN A 72 -4.48 -16.09 19.74
CA GLN A 72 -3.36 -15.87 18.79
C GLN A 72 -3.63 -15.26 17.39
N PRO A 73 -2.76 -14.33 16.93
CA PRO A 73 -2.88 -13.76 15.59
C PRO A 73 -2.57 -14.85 14.56
N VAL A 74 -3.56 -15.23 13.75
CA VAL A 74 -3.31 -16.04 12.57
C VAL A 74 -2.57 -15.20 11.53
N ASP A 75 -1.25 -15.34 11.59
CA ASP A 75 -0.31 -15.09 10.52
C ASP A 75 -0.78 -15.86 9.28
N HIS A 76 -1.61 -15.21 8.46
CA HIS A 76 -1.81 -15.59 7.08
C HIS A 76 -1.23 -14.47 6.25
N ALA A 77 0.05 -14.70 5.94
CA ALA A 77 0.84 -14.08 4.91
C ALA A 77 0.01 -13.61 3.69
N PRO A 78 0.43 -12.52 3.03
CA PRO A 78 -0.12 -12.14 1.74
C PRO A 78 0.02 -13.34 0.79
N ALA A 79 -1.02 -13.61 -0.01
CA ALA A 79 -0.91 -14.52 -1.13
C ALA A 79 0.17 -14.00 -2.07
N SER A 80 1.39 -14.52 -1.92
CA SER A 80 2.45 -14.47 -2.93
C SER A 80 2.30 -15.70 -3.82
N PRO A 81 1.91 -15.59 -5.09
CA PRO A 81 2.53 -16.45 -6.09
C PRO A 81 4.02 -16.03 -6.18
N GLY A 82 4.91 -17.01 -6.30
CA GLY A 82 6.34 -16.91 -6.05
C GLY A 82 7.14 -15.84 -6.79
N PRO A 83 8.40 -15.62 -6.37
CA PRO A 83 9.24 -14.50 -6.78
C PRO A 83 9.68 -14.58 -8.25
N ALA A 84 9.61 -13.45 -8.95
CA ALA A 84 10.38 -13.22 -10.16
C ALA A 84 11.87 -13.06 -9.81
N PRO A 85 12.80 -13.77 -10.45
CA PRO A 85 14.21 -13.39 -10.42
C PRO A 85 14.44 -12.23 -11.41
N GLN A 86 14.47 -11.00 -10.89
CA GLN A 86 15.17 -9.89 -11.55
C GLN A 86 16.63 -9.92 -11.09
N PRO A 87 17.63 -9.98 -12.00
CA PRO A 87 18.99 -9.57 -11.68
C PRO A 87 19.23 -8.13 -12.13
N ALA A 88 19.55 -7.26 -11.18
CA ALA A 88 20.27 -6.01 -11.38
C ALA A 88 20.93 -5.63 -10.03
N PRO A 89 21.96 -4.78 -9.97
CA PRO A 89 22.97 -4.37 -10.95
C PRO A 89 24.41 -4.46 -10.35
N ALA A 90 25.45 -4.34 -11.18
CA ALA A 90 26.78 -3.94 -10.69
C ALA A 90 27.35 -2.88 -11.63
N SER A 91 27.36 -1.64 -11.15
CA SER A 91 28.25 -0.58 -11.61
C SER A 91 29.28 -0.40 -10.50
N PRO A 92 30.58 -0.20 -10.78
CA PRO A 92 31.05 1.17 -10.90
C PRO A 92 32.22 1.41 -11.89
N GLU A 93 32.15 2.57 -12.54
CA GLU A 93 33.21 3.59 -12.64
C GLU A 93 34.49 3.38 -13.49
N ALA A 94 34.66 4.35 -14.41
CA ALA A 94 35.89 4.96 -14.95
C ALA A 94 36.78 4.19 -15.95
N ALA A 95 36.65 4.56 -17.24
CA ALA A 95 37.76 5.06 -18.07
C ALA A 95 37.23 5.76 -19.34
N ASP A 96 37.28 7.09 -19.32
CA ASP A 96 37.32 7.99 -20.49
C ASP A 96 38.73 7.94 -21.13
N PRO A 97 39.05 8.51 -22.30
CA PRO A 97 38.36 8.67 -23.59
C PRO A 97 39.14 8.00 -24.74
N ALA A 98 38.50 7.76 -25.89
CA ALA A 98 39.06 7.98 -27.25
C ALA A 98 38.35 7.09 -28.28
N ALA A 99 37.55 7.70 -29.14
CA ALA A 99 37.75 7.65 -30.58
C ALA A 99 36.61 8.45 -31.23
N ALA A 100 37.02 9.55 -31.83
CA ALA A 100 36.23 10.36 -32.73
C ALA A 100 35.57 9.51 -33.82
N PHE A 101 34.30 9.78 -34.12
CA PHE A 101 33.91 9.91 -35.51
C PHE A 101 32.72 10.87 -35.67
N VAL A 102 32.98 11.86 -36.51
CA VAL A 102 32.14 12.98 -36.96
C VAL A 102 30.81 12.54 -37.60
N PRO A 103 29.75 13.37 -37.52
CA PRO A 103 28.58 13.19 -38.38
C PRO A 103 28.94 13.64 -39.80
N ASP A 104 29.10 12.69 -40.72
CA ASP A 104 29.25 12.97 -42.15
C ASP A 104 27.88 13.01 -42.84
N ALA A 105 27.68 14.06 -43.61
CA ALA A 105 26.47 14.39 -44.32
C ALA A 105 26.29 13.51 -45.57
N GLY A 106 25.13 12.88 -45.73
CA GLY A 106 24.67 12.33 -47.01
C GLY A 106 23.22 12.77 -47.23
N SER A 107 23.00 13.91 -47.89
CA SER A 107 22.58 13.99 -49.31
C SER A 107 21.30 13.22 -49.61
N GLY A 108 20.26 13.96 -50.04
CA GLY A 108 19.00 13.42 -50.58
C GLY A 108 19.19 12.63 -51.89
N PRO A 109 18.12 12.37 -52.68
CA PRO A 109 17.29 13.45 -53.23
C PRO A 109 15.79 13.12 -53.49
N ALA A 110 15.10 14.14 -54.00
CA ALA A 110 14.08 14.10 -55.07
C ALA A 110 12.60 13.79 -54.75
N GLU A 111 11.81 14.87 -54.75
CA GLU A 111 10.48 14.98 -55.40
C GLU A 111 10.48 14.34 -56.81
N PRO A 112 9.37 13.77 -57.32
CA PRO A 112 8.21 14.53 -57.84
C PRO A 112 6.85 13.80 -57.54
N SER A 113 5.62 14.27 -57.82
CA SER A 113 5.01 15.09 -58.87
C SER A 113 3.70 15.71 -58.36
#